data_AF-A0A344LW84-F1
#
_entry.id   AF-A0A344LW84-F1
#
_cell.length_a   1.000
_cell.length_b   1.000
_cell.length_c   1.000
_cell.angle_alpha   90.00
_cell.angle_beta   90.00
_cell.angle_gamma   90.00
#
_symmetry.space_group_name_H-M   'P 1'
#
loop_
_entity.id
_entity.type
_entity.pdbx_description
1 polymer ?
#
loop_
_entity_poly.entity_id
_entity_poly.type
_entity_poly.pdbx_seq_one_letter_code
_entity_poly.pdbx_strand_id
1 'polypeptide(L)'
;MRTEIVLEALNELKNDTANINDNYSLTDWKNKATNLMIRIYGKESALQNQIDELRYQPAFSRGGENNIRHRRQQAVALIESQIKEIERFGLPEIKAKEEGKSFHINITQNQQQNQETKISLGFLIDSIQEELKGSELKEIQTIIDDEQIEPETKKNKIVETLKKFGGDVATNIIANILTNPALYS
;
A
#
# COMPACT_ATOMS: atom_id res chain seq x y z
N MET A 1 -8.05 -5.66 17.19
CA MET A 1 -8.93 -5.18 16.09
C MET A 1 -10.33 -5.70 16.38
N ARG A 2 -11.41 -4.97 16.04
CA ARG A 2 -12.78 -5.49 16.24
C ARG A 2 -13.15 -6.43 15.09
N THR A 3 -13.75 -7.57 15.39
CA THR A 3 -14.09 -8.61 14.41
C THR A 3 -15.06 -8.11 13.35
N GLU A 4 -16.05 -7.30 13.73
CA GLU A 4 -17.07 -6.77 12.81
C GLU A 4 -16.43 -5.90 11.72
N ILE A 5 -15.48 -5.04 12.10
CA ILE A 5 -14.74 -4.16 11.17
C ILE A 5 -13.91 -4.98 10.19
N VAL A 6 -13.35 -6.10 10.64
CA VAL A 6 -12.56 -6.99 9.78
C VAL A 6 -13.45 -7.70 8.77
N LEU A 7 -14.60 -8.22 9.22
CA LEU A 7 -15.56 -8.87 8.32
C LEU A 7 -16.15 -7.89 7.31
N GLU A 8 -16.42 -6.65 7.71
CA GLU A 8 -16.85 -5.58 6.80
C GLU A 8 -15.80 -5.33 5.70
N ALA A 9 -14.54 -5.08 6.10
CA ALA A 9 -13.45 -4.85 5.16
C ALA A 9 -13.20 -6.05 4.20
N LEU A 10 -13.34 -7.28 4.70
CA LEU A 10 -13.22 -8.48 3.85
C LEU A 10 -14.39 -8.61 2.87
N ASN A 11 -15.60 -8.25 3.27
CA ASN A 11 -16.76 -8.25 2.38
C ASN A 11 -16.66 -7.17 1.30
N GLU A 12 -16.18 -5.97 1.64
CA GLU A 12 -15.86 -4.94 0.65
C GLU A 12 -14.82 -5.43 -0.36
N LEU A 13 -13.71 -6.00 0.13
CA LEU A 13 -12.65 -6.53 -0.72
C LEU A 13 -13.13 -7.68 -1.62
N LYS A 14 -14.06 -8.51 -1.13
CA LYS A 14 -14.73 -9.54 -1.92
C LYS A 14 -15.57 -8.92 -3.04
N ASN A 15 -16.35 -7.88 -2.74
CA ASN A 15 -17.18 -7.21 -3.74
C ASN A 15 -16.33 -6.55 -4.84
N ASP A 16 -15.19 -5.97 -4.46
CA ASP A 16 -14.24 -5.36 -5.40
C ASP A 16 -13.69 -6.35 -6.44
N THR A 17 -13.72 -7.65 -6.18
CA THR A 17 -13.28 -8.66 -7.15
C THR A 17 -14.06 -8.60 -8.47
N ALA A 18 -15.31 -8.13 -8.43
CA ALA A 18 -16.14 -7.94 -9.63
C ALA A 18 -15.50 -6.97 -10.65
N ASN A 19 -14.67 -6.05 -10.16
CA ASN A 19 -14.00 -5.02 -10.96
C ASN A 19 -12.65 -5.48 -11.54
N ILE A 20 -12.19 -6.69 -11.24
CA ILE A 20 -10.92 -7.24 -11.74
C ILE A 20 -11.09 -7.69 -13.20
N ASN A 21 -10.77 -6.82 -14.15
CA ASN A 21 -11.00 -7.04 -15.59
C ASN A 21 -9.70 -7.12 -16.42
N ASP A 22 -8.58 -6.71 -15.85
CA ASP A 22 -7.27 -6.67 -16.50
C ASP A 22 -6.12 -6.75 -15.46
N ASN A 23 -4.88 -6.64 -15.94
CA ASN A 23 -3.71 -6.66 -15.07
C ASN A 23 -3.66 -5.48 -14.08
N TYR A 24 -4.15 -4.31 -14.49
CA TYR A 24 -4.10 -3.11 -13.67
C TYR A 24 -5.05 -3.24 -12.47
N SER A 25 -6.32 -3.54 -12.75
CA SER A 25 -7.35 -3.80 -11.73
C SER A 25 -7.01 -4.99 -10.84
N LEU A 26 -6.37 -6.04 -11.37
CA LEU A 26 -5.85 -7.14 -10.54
C LEU A 26 -4.75 -6.65 -9.58
N THR A 27 -3.85 -5.80 -10.06
CA THR A 27 -2.75 -5.26 -9.25
C THR A 27 -3.27 -4.34 -8.15
N ASP A 28 -4.21 -3.45 -8.48
CA ASP A 28 -4.87 -2.57 -7.50
C ASP A 28 -5.57 -3.37 -6.40
N TRP A 29 -6.37 -4.37 -6.79
CA TRP A 29 -7.04 -5.25 -5.84
C TRP A 29 -6.06 -6.01 -4.95
N LYS A 30 -4.96 -6.54 -5.52
CA LYS A 30 -3.91 -7.23 -4.74
C LYS A 30 -3.29 -6.33 -3.69
N ASN A 31 -2.98 -5.07 -4.02
CA ASN A 31 -2.39 -4.13 -3.06
C ASN A 31 -3.32 -3.90 -1.87
N LYS A 32 -4.61 -3.71 -2.12
CA LYS A 32 -5.64 -3.59 -1.06
C LYS A 32 -5.73 -4.86 -0.21
N ALA A 33 -5.75 -6.02 -0.87
CA ALA A 33 -5.85 -7.32 -0.21
C ALA A 33 -4.62 -7.62 0.67
N THR A 34 -3.41 -7.38 0.16
CA THR A 34 -2.14 -7.54 0.87
C THR A 34 -2.08 -6.67 2.12
N ASN A 35 -2.47 -5.39 2.03
CA ASN A 35 -2.51 -4.50 3.19
C ASN A 35 -3.48 -4.98 4.27
N LEU A 36 -4.66 -5.46 3.88
CA LEU A 36 -5.63 -6.01 4.80
C LEU A 36 -5.10 -7.30 5.47
N MET A 37 -4.51 -8.21 4.70
CA MET A 37 -3.92 -9.45 5.26
C MET A 37 -2.79 -9.17 6.23
N ILE A 38 -1.90 -8.22 5.95
CA ILE A 38 -0.83 -7.83 6.87
C ILE A 38 -1.43 -7.30 8.19
N ARG A 39 -2.54 -6.57 8.13
CA ARG A 39 -3.20 -6.04 9.32
C ARG A 39 -3.83 -7.13 10.18
N ILE A 40 -4.41 -8.15 9.55
CA ILE A 40 -5.11 -9.25 10.24
C ILE A 40 -4.13 -10.32 10.73
N TYR A 41 -3.20 -10.76 9.88
CA TYR A 41 -2.35 -11.93 10.10
C TYR A 41 -0.87 -11.60 10.33
N GLY A 42 -0.45 -10.34 10.13
CA GLY A 42 0.95 -9.95 10.16
C GLY A 42 1.66 -10.10 8.81
N LYS A 43 2.87 -9.54 8.74
CA LYS A 43 3.75 -9.65 7.55
C LYS A 43 4.17 -11.10 7.31
N GLU A 44 4.37 -11.44 6.04
CA GLU A 44 4.83 -12.76 5.58
C GLU A 44 3.86 -13.90 5.94
N SER A 45 2.57 -13.58 6.14
CA SER A 45 1.55 -14.60 6.32
C SER A 45 1.38 -15.44 5.05
N ALA A 46 1.02 -16.71 5.20
CA ALA A 46 0.73 -17.58 4.06
C ALA A 46 -0.35 -16.98 3.13
N LEU A 47 -1.28 -16.22 3.69
CA LEU A 47 -2.35 -15.55 2.95
C LEU A 47 -1.86 -14.37 2.12
N GLN A 48 -0.89 -13.61 2.64
CA GLN A 48 -0.20 -12.58 1.87
C GLN A 48 0.45 -13.20 0.62
N ASN A 49 1.19 -14.30 0.81
CA ASN A 49 1.88 -14.98 -0.28
C ASN A 49 0.90 -15.51 -1.34
N GLN A 50 -0.23 -16.09 -0.92
CA GLN A 50 -1.28 -16.58 -1.84
C GLN A 50 -1.89 -15.45 -2.70
N ILE A 51 -2.07 -14.26 -2.13
CA ILE A 51 -2.52 -13.08 -2.89
C ILE A 51 -1.44 -12.66 -3.88
N ASP A 52 -0.18 -12.59 -3.44
CA ASP A 52 0.96 -12.16 -4.27
C ASP A 52 1.18 -13.10 -5.48
N GLU A 53 0.82 -14.37 -5.38
CA GLU A 53 0.89 -15.36 -6.45
C GLU A 53 -0.17 -15.19 -7.56
N LEU A 54 -1.22 -14.40 -7.35
CA LEU A 54 -2.23 -14.12 -8.37
C LEU A 54 -1.60 -13.29 -9.50
N ARG A 55 -1.36 -13.93 -10.66
CA ARG A 55 -0.70 -13.30 -11.83
C ARG A 55 -1.59 -13.31 -13.06
N TYR A 56 -1.76 -12.15 -13.69
CA TYR A 56 -2.39 -12.03 -15.00
C TYR A 56 -1.51 -12.67 -16.09
N GLN A 57 -2.14 -13.36 -17.03
CA GLN A 57 -1.50 -13.90 -18.23
C GLN A 57 -2.34 -13.51 -19.45
N PRO A 58 -1.76 -12.74 -20.41
CA PRO A 58 -2.46 -12.35 -21.62
C PRO A 58 -2.59 -13.53 -22.60
N ALA A 59 -3.63 -13.48 -23.44
CA ALA A 59 -3.97 -14.54 -24.39
C ALA A 59 -2.87 -14.90 -25.40
N PHE A 60 -1.91 -14.00 -25.64
CA PHE A 60 -0.76 -14.22 -26.52
C PHE A 60 0.27 -15.22 -25.94
N SER A 61 0.17 -15.56 -24.66
CA SER A 61 0.99 -16.61 -24.05
C SER A 61 0.38 -17.98 -24.33
N ARG A 62 0.95 -18.72 -25.30
CA ARG A 62 0.59 -20.11 -25.67
C ARG A 62 -0.85 -20.34 -26.16
N GLY A 63 -1.44 -19.40 -26.91
CA GLY A 63 -2.70 -19.63 -27.64
C GLY A 63 -3.91 -19.90 -26.75
N GLY A 64 -3.90 -19.41 -25.51
CA GLY A 64 -4.95 -19.63 -24.52
C GLY A 64 -5.82 -18.40 -24.28
N GLU A 65 -7.00 -18.60 -23.70
CA GLU A 65 -7.88 -17.56 -23.16
C GLU A 65 -7.13 -16.76 -22.07
N ASN A 66 -7.43 -15.46 -21.91
CA ASN A 66 -6.83 -14.70 -20.81
C ASN A 66 -7.25 -15.32 -19.46
N ASN A 67 -6.37 -15.24 -18.46
CA ASN A 67 -6.64 -15.93 -17.19
C ASN A 67 -7.41 -15.07 -16.17
N ILE A 68 -7.93 -13.89 -16.56
CA ILE A 68 -8.49 -12.92 -15.61
C ILE A 68 -9.71 -13.47 -14.88
N ARG A 69 -10.56 -14.23 -15.58
CA ARG A 69 -11.73 -14.89 -14.99
C ARG A 69 -11.31 -15.88 -13.91
N HIS A 70 -10.29 -16.68 -14.19
CA HIS A 70 -9.75 -17.64 -13.23
C HIS A 70 -9.12 -16.93 -12.03
N ARG A 71 -8.39 -15.82 -12.24
CA ARG A 71 -7.84 -15.02 -11.13
C ARG A 71 -8.91 -14.37 -10.27
N ARG A 72 -10.00 -13.89 -10.87
CA ARG A 72 -11.17 -13.39 -10.14
C ARG A 72 -11.78 -14.49 -9.26
N GLN A 73 -11.96 -15.69 -9.81
CA GLN A 73 -12.50 -16.82 -9.05
C GLN A 73 -11.58 -17.22 -7.88
N GLN A 74 -10.27 -17.23 -8.09
CA GLN A 74 -9.30 -17.50 -7.02
C GLN A 74 -9.32 -16.41 -5.93
N ALA A 75 -9.40 -15.14 -6.32
CA ALA A 75 -9.51 -14.02 -5.40
C ALA A 75 -10.77 -14.14 -4.51
N VAL A 76 -11.93 -14.43 -5.11
CA VAL A 76 -13.17 -14.66 -4.35
C VAL A 76 -13.02 -15.82 -3.38
N ALA A 77 -12.50 -16.97 -3.84
CA ALA A 77 -12.35 -18.15 -3.00
C ALA A 77 -11.42 -17.91 -1.80
N LEU A 78 -10.34 -17.17 -2.00
CA LEU A 78 -9.38 -16.81 -0.95
C LEU A 78 -10.06 -15.96 0.13
N ILE A 79 -10.74 -14.87 -0.27
CA ILE A 79 -11.39 -13.97 0.69
C ILE A 79 -12.57 -14.66 1.40
N GLU A 80 -13.36 -15.46 0.68
CA GLU A 80 -14.45 -16.24 1.30
C GLU A 80 -13.95 -17.23 2.34
N SER A 81 -12.80 -17.86 2.10
CA SER A 81 -12.18 -18.75 3.09
C SER A 81 -11.83 -17.97 4.36
N GLN A 82 -11.31 -16.75 4.24
CA GLN A 82 -10.90 -15.93 5.38
C GLN A 82 -12.09 -15.39 6.18
N ILE A 83 -13.16 -14.98 5.50
CA ILE A 83 -14.43 -14.61 6.14
C ILE A 83 -14.94 -15.78 6.98
N LYS A 84 -15.05 -16.98 6.38
CA LYS A 84 -15.54 -18.18 7.08
C LYS A 84 -14.66 -18.58 8.26
N GLU A 85 -13.34 -18.43 8.13
CA GLU A 85 -12.38 -18.72 9.19
C GLU A 85 -12.59 -17.77 10.37
N ILE A 86 -12.69 -16.46 10.12
CA ILE A 86 -12.88 -15.44 11.17
C ILE A 86 -14.27 -15.55 11.80
N GLU A 87 -15.33 -15.82 11.03
CA GLU A 87 -16.67 -16.05 11.57
C GLU A 87 -16.71 -17.26 12.50
N ARG A 88 -15.93 -18.30 12.20
CA ARG A 88 -15.94 -19.56 12.95
C ARG A 88 -15.01 -19.57 14.15
N PHE A 89 -13.84 -18.94 14.02
CA PHE A 89 -12.75 -19.05 15.01
C PHE A 89 -12.35 -17.71 15.63
N GLY A 90 -12.90 -16.60 15.12
CA GLY A 90 -12.49 -15.26 15.52
C GLY A 90 -11.21 -14.81 14.82
N LEU A 91 -10.69 -13.66 15.25
CA LEU A 91 -9.46 -13.11 14.68
C LEU A 91 -8.25 -13.99 15.07
N PRO A 92 -7.28 -14.14 14.16
CA PRO A 92 -6.07 -14.91 14.44
C PRO A 92 -5.28 -14.28 15.58
N GLU A 93 -4.73 -15.14 16.44
CA GLU A 93 -3.76 -14.70 17.45
C GLU A 93 -2.41 -14.42 16.77
N ILE A 94 -2.07 -13.14 16.61
CA ILE A 94 -0.74 -12.75 16.15
C ILE A 94 0.24 -13.08 17.26
N LYS A 95 0.87 -14.26 17.19
CA LYS A 95 2.00 -14.60 18.07
C LYS A 95 3.12 -13.63 17.76
N ALA A 96 3.39 -12.70 18.67
CA ALA A 96 4.57 -11.85 18.59
C ALA A 96 5.78 -12.78 18.48
N LYS A 97 6.49 -12.75 17.34
CA LYS A 97 7.82 -13.35 17.26
C LYS A 97 8.69 -12.58 18.23
N GLU A 98 9.04 -13.21 19.36
CA GLU A 98 10.19 -12.76 20.14
C GLU A 98 11.44 -13.01 19.30
N GLU A 99 12.02 -11.94 18.78
CA GLU A 99 13.45 -11.67 18.82
C GLU A 99 13.67 -10.17 18.55
N GLY A 100 14.05 -9.44 19.62
CA GLY A 100 14.65 -8.10 19.52
C GLY A 100 13.91 -6.94 20.17
N LYS A 101 14.03 -6.82 21.51
CA LYS A 101 13.65 -5.68 22.39
C LYS A 101 12.16 -5.43 22.63
N SER A 102 11.61 -6.11 23.63
CA SER A 102 10.44 -5.64 24.35
C SER A 102 10.82 -4.46 25.25
N PHE A 103 10.22 -3.29 25.03
CA PHE A 103 10.13 -2.27 26.06
C PHE A 103 8.90 -2.59 26.92
N HIS A 104 9.12 -2.99 28.16
CA HIS A 104 8.08 -2.99 29.18
C HIS A 104 7.77 -1.54 29.54
N ILE A 105 6.52 -1.10 29.37
CA ILE A 105 6.06 0.14 30.00
C ILE A 105 4.87 -0.22 30.91
N ASN A 106 5.12 -0.10 32.21
CA ASN A 106 4.07 -0.06 33.23
C ASN A 106 3.23 1.20 33.04
N ILE A 107 1.91 1.02 33.09
CA ILE A 107 0.91 2.07 32.96
C ILE A 107 1.03 3.08 34.11
N THR A 108 1.05 4.36 33.78
CA THR A 108 0.52 5.41 34.65
C THR A 108 -0.46 6.21 33.80
N GLN A 109 -1.76 6.16 34.13
CA GLN A 109 -2.70 7.16 33.63
C GLN A 109 -2.29 8.50 34.24
N ASN A 110 -1.60 9.31 33.45
CA ASN A 110 -1.67 10.76 33.54
C ASN A 110 -1.92 11.26 32.12
N GLN A 111 -2.90 12.14 32.00
CA GLN A 111 -3.32 12.76 30.75
C GLN A 111 -2.14 13.42 30.04
N GLN A 112 -1.70 12.85 28.91
CA GLN A 112 -1.14 13.51 27.74
C GLN A 112 -0.57 12.42 26.82
N GLN A 113 -1.36 12.07 25.80
CA GLN A 113 -0.99 11.07 24.80
C GLN A 113 0.02 11.71 23.84
N ASN A 114 1.31 11.38 23.98
CA ASN A 114 2.27 11.59 22.89
C ASN A 114 1.94 10.58 21.78
N GLN A 115 1.12 11.00 20.80
CA GLN A 115 0.96 10.28 19.55
C GLN A 115 2.30 10.34 18.79
N GLU A 116 2.92 9.19 18.53
CA GLU A 116 3.90 9.10 17.46
C GLU A 116 3.15 9.15 16.12
N THR A 117 3.19 10.31 15.46
CA THR A 117 2.66 10.47 14.10
C THR A 117 3.47 9.60 13.14
N LYS A 118 2.96 8.41 12.82
CA LYS A 118 3.52 7.59 11.73
C LYS A 118 3.09 8.20 10.40
N ILE A 119 3.90 9.13 9.90
CA ILE A 119 3.72 9.72 8.57
C ILE A 119 3.89 8.60 7.53
N SER A 120 2.85 8.33 6.74
CA SER A 120 2.91 7.38 5.62
C SER A 120 3.76 7.96 4.49
N LEU A 121 4.69 7.17 3.94
CA LEU A 121 5.44 7.57 2.74
C LEU A 121 4.52 7.91 1.56
N GLY A 122 3.35 7.28 1.47
CA GLY A 122 2.35 7.61 0.44
C GLY A 122 1.87 9.06 0.52
N PHE A 123 1.67 9.58 1.73
CA PHE A 123 1.25 10.97 1.92
C PHE A 123 2.30 11.97 1.43
N LEU A 124 3.59 11.70 1.67
CA LEU A 124 4.66 12.56 1.16
C LEU A 124 4.70 12.56 -0.38
N ILE A 125 4.39 11.41 -1.00
CA ILE A 125 4.32 11.28 -2.45
C ILE A 125 3.12 12.06 -3.00
N ASP A 126 1.96 11.99 -2.36
CA ASP A 126 0.74 12.69 -2.78
C ASP A 126 0.94 14.22 -2.73
N SER A 127 1.51 14.75 -1.64
CA SER A 127 1.80 16.18 -1.54
C SER A 127 2.84 16.68 -2.54
N ILE A 128 3.76 15.82 -2.98
CA ILE A 128 4.69 16.13 -4.08
C ILE A 128 3.94 16.12 -5.42
N GLN A 129 3.02 15.18 -5.63
CA GLN A 129 2.28 15.06 -6.88
C GLN A 129 1.25 16.19 -7.10
N GLU A 130 0.65 16.71 -6.02
CA GLU A 130 -0.35 17.78 -6.09
C GLU A 130 0.21 19.11 -6.62
N GLU A 131 1.49 19.40 -6.35
CA GLU A 131 2.14 20.65 -6.77
C GLU A 131 2.89 20.53 -8.10
N LEU A 132 3.21 19.30 -8.52
CA LEU A 132 3.92 19.05 -9.76
C LEU A 132 2.95 18.84 -10.92
N LYS A 133 3.16 19.54 -12.02
CA LYS A 133 2.44 19.29 -13.27
C LYS A 133 2.80 17.92 -13.81
N GLY A 134 1.89 17.31 -14.58
CA GLY A 134 2.15 16.03 -15.24
C GLY A 134 3.38 16.03 -16.17
N SER A 135 3.81 17.18 -16.69
CA SER A 135 5.08 17.33 -17.43
C SER A 135 6.32 17.25 -16.53
N GLU A 136 6.24 17.80 -15.33
CA GLU A 136 7.33 17.86 -14.35
C GLU A 136 7.55 16.49 -13.69
N LEU A 137 6.45 15.77 -13.40
CA LEU A 137 6.49 14.37 -12.97
C LEU A 137 7.15 13.45 -14.00
N LYS A 138 6.85 13.65 -15.30
CA LYS A 138 7.47 12.88 -16.38
C LYS A 138 8.96 13.16 -16.53
N GLU A 139 9.40 14.40 -16.28
CA GLU A 139 10.81 14.76 -16.30
C GLU A 139 11.58 14.05 -15.18
N ILE A 140 11.03 14.03 -13.96
CA ILE A 140 11.60 13.27 -12.83
C ILE A 140 11.63 11.76 -13.14
N GLN A 141 10.52 11.21 -13.65
CA GLN A 141 10.42 9.78 -13.97
C GLN A 141 11.45 9.35 -15.01
N THR A 142 11.72 10.20 -16.01
CA THR A 142 12.75 9.95 -17.02
C THR A 142 14.14 9.83 -16.40
N ILE A 143 14.45 10.61 -15.36
CA ILE A 143 15.73 10.53 -14.64
C ILE A 143 15.81 9.25 -13.79
N ILE A 144 14.68 8.84 -13.20
CA ILE A 144 14.60 7.61 -12.37
C ILE A 144 14.78 6.36 -13.24
N ASP A 145 14.13 6.32 -14.40
CA ASP A 145 14.10 5.15 -15.29
C ASP A 145 15.36 5.02 -16.15
N ASP A 146 16.22 6.04 -16.19
CA ASP A 146 17.49 5.97 -16.93
C ASP A 146 18.49 5.07 -16.19
N GLU A 147 18.57 3.81 -16.61
CA GLU A 147 19.47 2.79 -16.05
C GLU A 147 20.96 3.10 -16.26
N GLN A 148 21.32 4.06 -17.11
CA GLN A 148 22.71 4.45 -17.39
C GLN A 148 23.25 5.50 -16.41
N ILE A 149 22.41 6.04 -15.52
CA ILE A 149 22.80 7.07 -14.55
C ILE A 149 23.01 6.43 -13.16
N GLU A 150 24.20 6.59 -12.61
CA GLU A 150 24.51 6.16 -11.24
C GLU A 150 23.65 6.87 -10.18
N PRO A 151 23.35 6.22 -9.04
CA PRO A 151 22.43 6.74 -8.02
C PRO A 151 22.72 8.16 -7.52
N GLU A 152 23.99 8.50 -7.28
CA GLU A 152 24.36 9.84 -6.80
C GLU A 152 24.17 10.91 -7.89
N THR A 153 24.39 10.54 -9.14
CA THR A 153 24.14 11.41 -10.30
C THR A 153 22.64 11.59 -10.53
N LYS A 154 21.82 10.54 -10.33
CA LYS A 154 20.35 10.64 -10.37
C LYS A 154 19.85 11.65 -9.34
N LYS A 155 20.31 11.52 -8.09
CA LYS A 155 19.99 12.45 -7.01
C LYS A 155 20.32 13.90 -7.38
N ASN A 156 21.52 14.16 -7.90
CA ASN A 156 21.92 15.51 -8.31
C ASN A 156 21.05 16.07 -9.44
N LYS A 157 20.75 15.26 -10.47
CA LYS A 157 19.86 15.64 -11.57
C LYS A 157 18.43 15.94 -11.10
N ILE A 158 17.89 15.12 -10.20
CA ILE A 158 16.56 15.35 -9.60
C ILE A 158 16.54 16.67 -8.83
N VAL A 159 17.57 16.96 -8.02
CA VAL A 159 17.69 18.23 -7.29
C VAL A 159 17.75 19.43 -8.24
N GLU A 160 18.50 19.34 -9.33
CA GLU A 160 18.54 20.40 -10.34
C GLU A 160 17.20 20.59 -11.04
N THR A 161 16.50 19.50 -11.36
CA THR A 161 15.16 19.53 -11.96
C THR A 161 14.13 20.14 -11.02
N LEU A 162 14.13 19.77 -9.73
CA LEU A 162 13.26 20.39 -8.71
C LEU A 162 13.50 21.90 -8.56
N LYS A 163 14.75 22.36 -8.67
CA LYS A 163 15.08 23.81 -8.65
C LYS A 163 14.52 24.57 -9.86
N LYS A 164 14.35 23.91 -11.01
CA LYS A 164 13.80 24.53 -12.23
C LYS A 164 12.30 24.77 -12.16
N PHE A 165 11.58 24.01 -11.31
CA PHE A 165 10.13 24.13 -11.17
C PHE A 165 9.70 25.42 -10.46
N GLY A 166 10.64 26.11 -9.80
CA GLY A 166 10.45 27.42 -9.17
C GLY A 166 10.53 27.35 -7.64
N GLY A 167 10.96 28.46 -7.02
CA GLY A 167 11.08 28.54 -5.55
C GLY A 167 9.75 28.31 -4.82
N ASP A 168 8.63 28.64 -5.47
CA ASP A 168 7.30 28.47 -4.92
C ASP A 168 6.86 27.00 -4.90
N VAL A 169 7.31 26.16 -5.84
CA VAL A 169 6.90 24.73 -5.90
C VAL A 169 7.42 23.97 -4.70
N ALA A 170 8.71 24.13 -4.35
CA ALA A 170 9.26 23.50 -3.15
C ALA A 170 8.59 24.04 -1.87
N THR A 171 8.29 25.33 -1.83
CA THR A 171 7.63 25.99 -0.70
C THR A 171 6.20 25.50 -0.53
N ASN A 172 5.46 25.32 -1.62
CA ASN A 172 4.10 24.81 -1.60
C ASN A 172 4.03 23.32 -1.27
N ILE A 173 4.95 22.49 -1.77
CA ILE A 173 5.04 21.08 -1.37
C ILE A 173 5.21 20.98 0.16
N ILE A 174 6.13 21.79 0.72
CA ILE A 174 6.34 21.85 2.17
C ILE A 174 5.09 22.39 2.88
N ALA A 175 4.42 23.42 2.35
CA ALA A 175 3.18 23.95 2.91
C ALA A 175 2.05 22.92 2.91
N ASN A 176 1.88 22.14 1.85
CA ASN A 176 0.86 21.09 1.74
C ASN A 176 1.16 19.92 2.67
N ILE A 177 2.44 19.55 2.82
CA ILE A 177 2.86 18.57 3.81
C ILE A 177 2.49 19.08 5.21
N LEU A 178 2.91 20.30 5.56
CA LEU A 178 2.74 20.88 6.89
C LEU A 178 1.30 21.28 7.23
N THR A 179 0.42 21.48 6.25
CA THR A 179 -0.98 21.82 6.51
C THR A 179 -1.90 20.59 6.51
N ASN A 180 -1.37 19.40 6.24
CA ASN A 180 -2.19 18.20 6.24
C ASN A 180 -2.66 17.86 7.67
N PRO A 181 -3.98 17.73 7.91
CA PRO A 181 -4.53 17.40 9.22
C PRO A 181 -3.98 16.11 9.83
N ALA A 182 -3.56 15.15 9.00
CA ALA A 182 -2.98 13.88 9.44
C ALA A 182 -1.65 14.05 10.22
N LEU A 183 -1.01 15.22 10.15
CA LEU A 183 0.17 15.53 10.97
C LEU A 183 -0.16 15.90 12.41
N TYR A 184 -1.38 16.34 12.70
CA TYR A 184 -1.78 16.94 13.98
C TYR A 184 -2.98 16.27 14.65
N SER A 185 -3.47 15.15 14.09
CA SER A 185 -4.65 14.40 14.54
C SER A 185 -4.32 13.07 15.21
#